data_AF-A0A062HCV4-F1
#
_entry.id   AF-A0A062HCV4-F1
#
_cell.length_a   1.000
_cell.length_b   1.000
_cell.length_c   1.000
_cell.angle_alpha   90.00
_cell.angle_beta   90.00
_cell.angle_gamma   90.00
#
_symmetry.space_group_name_H-M   'P 1'
#
loop_
_entity.id
_entity.type
_entity.pdbx_description
1 polymer ?
#
loop_
_entity_poly.entity_id
_entity_poly.type
_entity_poly.pdbx_seq_one_letter_code
_entity_poly.pdbx_strand_id
1 'polypeptide(L)'
;DGTGTAPSISVADNTYTDLAGNLGTGDVLDGTDGFVVDIVPPTLAITTDDLALAAGETANITFTFSEAVAGFDANDITLVGGTLSALVTTDNITWTAVFTPDGTGTAPSIAVADGSYTDLAGNLGTGDVLDGTDGFVVDIIPPTLAITTDDLALATGETANISFTFSEAVTGFDVSDIAVVGGTLGALTTTDNITWTAVFTPDGTGTAPSISVADNTYTDLAGNLGTGDVLDGTDGFVVDIVPPTLAITTDDLALAAGETANITFTFSEAVTGFDVNDITLVGGTLSALVTTDNITWTAVFTPDGTGTAPSISVADNTSQTLQV
;
A
#
# COMPACT_ATOMS: atom_id res chain seq x y z
N ASP A 1 28.45 33.22 43.15
CA ASP A 1 28.41 31.88 43.79
C ASP A 1 27.57 30.88 43.00
N GLY A 2 26.98 31.27 41.85
CA GLY A 2 26.16 30.38 41.01
C GLY A 2 24.80 30.04 41.61
N THR A 3 24.36 30.74 42.67
CA THR A 3 23.14 30.39 43.41
C THR A 3 21.87 31.08 42.93
N GLY A 4 21.96 31.92 41.88
CA GLY A 4 20.82 32.71 41.38
C GLY A 4 20.34 33.77 42.37
N THR A 5 21.09 34.03 43.45
CA THR A 5 20.79 35.12 44.37
C THR A 5 21.13 36.46 43.69
N ALA A 6 20.17 37.39 43.71
CA ALA A 6 20.38 38.72 43.16
C ALA A 6 21.61 39.35 43.85
N PRO A 7 22.60 39.82 43.07
CA PRO A 7 23.76 40.46 43.66
C PRO A 7 23.32 41.72 44.41
N SER A 8 24.06 42.08 45.46
CA SER A 8 23.82 43.32 46.19
C SER A 8 25.12 44.02 46.53
N ILE A 9 25.11 45.34 46.40
CA ILE A 9 26.18 46.22 46.85
C ILE A 9 25.53 47.21 47.80
N SER A 10 26.02 47.29 49.05
CA SER A 10 25.48 48.21 50.04
C SER A 10 26.57 49.05 50.68
N VAL A 11 26.24 50.32 50.91
CA VAL A 11 26.94 51.18 51.86
C VAL A 11 26.01 51.33 53.05
N ALA A 12 26.46 50.97 54.25
CA ALA A 12 25.61 51.09 55.44
C ALA A 12 25.57 52.53 55.96
N ASP A 13 24.46 52.90 56.59
CA ASP A 13 24.32 54.16 57.31
C ASP A 13 25.49 54.39 58.28
N ASN A 14 25.91 55.64 58.42
CA ASN A 14 26.90 56.08 59.40
C ASN A 14 28.32 55.50 59.21
N THR A 15 28.60 54.84 58.08
CA THR A 15 29.94 54.28 57.79
C THR A 15 30.92 55.30 57.23
N TYR A 16 30.44 56.48 56.84
CA TYR A 16 31.25 57.60 56.39
C TYR A 16 30.76 58.91 57.00
N THR A 17 31.66 59.90 57.09
CA THR A 17 31.37 61.23 57.60
C THR A 17 31.89 62.30 56.66
N ASP A 18 31.25 63.46 56.67
CA ASP A 18 31.82 64.66 56.06
C ASP A 18 32.91 65.29 56.96
N LEU A 19 33.55 66.36 56.47
CA LEU A 19 34.62 67.05 57.21
C LEU A 19 34.14 67.71 58.52
N ALA A 20 32.83 67.98 58.64
CA ALA A 20 32.22 68.53 59.84
C ALA A 20 31.76 67.43 60.84
N GLY A 21 31.89 66.16 60.48
CA GLY A 21 31.52 65.00 61.30
C GLY A 21 30.07 64.56 61.16
N ASN A 22 29.32 65.05 60.17
CA ASN A 22 27.95 64.59 59.92
C ASN A 22 27.97 63.17 59.35
N LEU A 23 27.14 62.27 59.89
CA LEU A 23 27.04 60.88 59.45
C LEU A 23 26.33 60.80 58.09
N GLY A 24 26.89 60.02 57.17
CA GLY A 24 26.30 59.76 55.85
C GLY A 24 25.17 58.74 55.87
N THR A 25 24.25 58.86 54.91
CA THR A 25 23.19 57.87 54.67
C THR A 25 23.69 56.78 53.72
N GLY A 26 23.37 55.55 54.04
CA GLY A 26 23.65 54.39 53.22
C GLY A 26 22.76 54.30 51.99
N ASP A 27 23.11 53.38 51.11
CA ASP A 27 22.31 53.01 49.95
C ASP A 27 22.57 51.54 49.62
N VAL A 28 21.61 50.89 48.98
CA VAL A 28 21.71 49.50 48.54
C VAL A 28 21.33 49.45 47.07
N LEU A 29 22.22 48.87 46.25
CA LEU A 29 21.91 48.44 44.90
C LEU A 29 21.65 46.93 44.94
N ASP A 30 20.41 46.50 44.75
CA ASP A 30 20.04 45.08 44.75
C ASP A 30 19.00 44.72 43.66
N GLY A 31 18.41 43.53 43.76
CA GLY A 31 17.41 43.05 42.80
C GLY A 31 16.16 43.92 42.68
N THR A 32 15.82 44.74 43.68
CA THR A 32 14.72 45.71 43.60
C THR A 32 15.03 46.89 42.69
N ASP A 33 16.32 47.18 42.50
CA ASP A 33 16.82 48.17 41.54
C ASP A 33 17.09 47.58 40.15
N GLY A 34 16.74 46.31 39.93
CA GLY A 34 17.00 45.60 38.68
C GLY A 34 18.41 45.00 38.58
N PHE A 35 19.18 44.96 39.67
CA PHE A 35 20.46 44.26 39.70
C PHE A 35 20.24 42.76 39.86
N VAL A 36 19.92 42.11 38.73
CA VAL A 36 19.63 40.67 38.64
C VAL A 36 20.74 39.94 37.87
N VAL A 37 20.88 38.64 38.10
CA VAL A 37 21.75 37.75 37.34
C VAL A 37 20.88 36.68 36.73
N ASP A 38 21.03 36.48 35.43
CA ASP A 38 20.45 35.36 34.72
C ASP A 38 21.46 34.21 34.65
N ILE A 39 21.03 33.03 35.09
CA ILE A 39 21.83 31.80 35.11
C ILE A 39 21.12 30.64 34.42
N VAL A 40 19.93 30.87 33.86
CA VAL A 40 19.15 29.81 33.23
C VAL A 40 19.57 29.75 31.77
N PRO A 41 20.17 28.65 31.30
CA PRO A 41 20.55 28.55 29.90
C PRO A 41 19.30 28.38 29.01
N PRO A 42 19.30 28.95 27.79
CA PRO A 42 18.20 28.78 26.87
C PRO A 42 18.16 27.36 26.27
N THR A 43 16.98 26.75 26.19
CA THR A 43 16.78 25.44 25.55
C THR A 43 16.19 25.59 24.15
N LEU A 44 16.46 24.65 23.25
CA LEU A 44 15.89 24.58 21.90
C LEU A 44 14.96 23.37 21.75
N ALA A 45 13.89 23.53 20.97
CA ALA A 45 13.10 22.46 20.39
C ALA A 45 12.97 22.66 18.87
N ILE A 46 13.25 21.62 18.08
CA ILE A 46 13.11 21.61 16.62
C ILE A 46 11.88 20.79 16.25
N THR A 47 10.99 21.37 15.45
CA THR A 47 9.76 20.71 15.00
C THR A 47 9.53 20.95 13.51
N THR A 48 8.68 20.13 12.90
CA THR A 48 8.28 20.23 11.51
C THR A 48 6.77 20.07 11.38
N ASP A 49 6.16 20.68 10.37
CA ASP A 49 4.74 20.48 10.05
C ASP A 49 4.47 19.15 9.33
N ASP A 50 5.51 18.57 8.72
CA ASP A 50 5.49 17.26 8.09
C ASP A 50 6.76 16.46 8.42
N LEU A 51 6.56 15.21 8.85
CA LEU A 51 7.61 14.27 9.23
C LEU A 51 7.96 13.30 8.10
N ALA A 52 7.10 13.08 7.11
CA ALA A 52 7.32 12.06 6.08
C ALA A 52 7.12 12.66 4.69
N LEU A 53 8.22 13.08 4.06
CA LEU A 53 8.17 13.84 2.81
C LEU A 53 8.25 12.92 1.58
N ALA A 54 7.36 13.14 0.62
CA ALA A 54 7.43 12.57 -0.72
C ALA A 54 8.48 13.26 -1.62
N ALA A 55 8.72 12.68 -2.79
CA ALA A 55 9.56 13.28 -3.82
C ALA A 55 9.02 14.66 -4.26
N GLY A 56 9.82 15.71 -4.03
CA GLY A 56 9.50 17.09 -4.43
C GLY A 56 8.69 17.90 -3.40
N GLU A 57 8.39 17.32 -2.25
CA GLU A 57 7.75 18.00 -1.13
C GLU A 57 8.73 18.90 -0.34
N THR A 58 8.19 19.79 0.48
CA THR A 58 8.94 20.65 1.40
C THR A 58 8.22 20.74 2.74
N ALA A 59 8.96 20.89 3.83
CA ALA A 59 8.39 21.04 5.17
C ALA A 59 8.86 22.34 5.85
N ASN A 60 8.02 22.95 6.68
CA ASN A 60 8.39 24.10 7.50
C ASN A 60 9.00 23.63 8.82
N ILE A 61 10.28 23.94 8.99
CA ILE A 61 11.02 23.68 10.22
C ILE A 61 10.88 24.87 11.15
N THR A 62 10.53 24.60 12.41
CA THR A 62 10.41 25.60 13.47
C THR A 62 11.39 25.28 14.60
N PHE A 63 12.31 26.21 14.85
CA PHE A 63 13.22 26.22 15.99
C PHE A 63 12.59 27.12 17.07
N THR A 64 12.29 26.55 18.24
CA THR A 64 11.69 27.27 19.36
C THR A 64 12.63 27.27 20.55
N PHE A 65 13.09 28.46 20.93
CA PHE A 65 13.90 28.67 22.11
C PHE A 65 13.02 28.96 23.34
N SER A 66 13.52 28.66 24.56
CA SER A 66 12.81 29.00 25.81
C SER A 66 12.76 30.50 26.10
N GLU A 67 13.65 31.27 25.47
CA GLU A 67 13.78 32.73 25.58
C GLU A 67 14.53 33.29 24.36
N ALA A 68 14.69 34.61 24.30
CA ALA A 68 15.34 35.26 23.16
C ALA A 68 16.85 34.95 23.16
N VAL A 69 17.36 34.47 22.03
CA VAL A 69 18.77 34.10 21.88
C VAL A 69 19.57 35.13 21.09
N ALA A 70 20.89 35.06 21.24
CA ALA A 70 21.88 35.80 20.48
C ALA A 70 22.84 34.83 19.78
N GLY A 71 23.32 35.22 18.60
CA GLY A 71 24.33 34.48 17.86
C GLY A 71 23.83 33.30 17.03
N PHE A 72 22.57 32.87 17.18
CA PHE A 72 22.00 31.79 16.36
C PHE A 72 21.90 32.19 14.88
N ASP A 73 22.57 31.42 14.01
CA ASP A 73 22.49 31.54 12.57
C ASP A 73 22.64 30.19 11.84
N ALA A 74 22.68 30.22 10.51
CA ALA A 74 22.74 29.00 9.70
C ALA A 74 24.02 28.15 9.90
N ASN A 75 25.10 28.72 10.44
CA ASN A 75 26.33 27.99 10.73
C ASN A 75 26.22 27.12 12.00
N ASP A 76 25.23 27.38 12.85
CA ASP A 76 24.95 26.58 14.04
C ASP A 76 24.17 25.29 13.71
N ILE A 77 23.67 25.18 12.48
CA ILE A 77 22.87 24.05 12.01
C ILE A 77 23.74 23.08 11.22
N THR A 78 23.80 21.84 11.69
CA THR A 78 24.27 20.70 10.90
C THR A 78 23.09 20.09 10.18
N LEU A 79 23.13 20.08 8.85
CA LEU A 79 22.05 19.63 7.98
C LEU A 79 22.47 18.42 7.14
N VAL A 80 21.61 17.41 7.05
CA VAL A 80 21.76 16.23 6.20
C VAL A 80 20.48 16.00 5.39
N GLY A 81 20.63 15.50 4.16
CA GLY A 81 19.50 15.04 3.33
C GLY A 81 18.69 16.14 2.63
N GLY A 82 19.17 17.39 2.63
CA GLY A 82 18.47 18.48 1.97
C GLY A 82 19.10 19.86 2.15
N THR A 83 18.27 20.89 1.95
CA THR A 83 18.63 22.30 2.13
C THR A 83 17.60 23.01 3.00
N LEU A 84 18.02 24.06 3.70
CA LEU A 84 17.13 24.99 4.41
C LEU A 84 17.10 26.34 3.69
N SER A 85 15.93 26.96 3.64
CA SER A 85 15.81 28.37 3.27
C SER A 85 16.50 29.27 4.28
N ALA A 86 16.54 30.57 4.00
CA ALA A 86 16.98 31.55 4.99
C ALA A 86 16.14 31.44 6.27
N LEU A 87 16.81 31.49 7.43
CA LEU A 87 16.17 31.54 8.74
C LEU A 87 15.43 32.89 8.89
N VAL A 88 14.18 32.83 9.37
CA VAL A 88 13.33 34.01 9.59
C VAL A 88 12.90 34.05 11.05
N THR A 89 13.00 35.21 11.69
CA THR A 89 12.50 35.47 13.04
C THR A 89 12.03 36.92 13.18
N THR A 90 11.22 37.19 14.20
CA THR A 90 10.83 38.55 14.60
C THR A 90 11.07 38.85 16.08
N ASP A 91 11.38 37.84 16.88
CA ASP A 91 11.47 37.93 18.35
C ASP A 91 12.76 37.29 18.92
N ASN A 92 13.58 36.67 18.07
CA ASN A 92 14.74 35.86 18.44
C ASN A 92 14.40 34.68 19.37
N ILE A 93 13.13 34.28 19.46
CA ILE A 93 12.64 33.13 20.23
C ILE A 93 12.21 32.02 19.27
N THR A 94 11.49 32.39 18.19
CA THR A 94 11.03 31.44 17.19
C THR A 94 11.69 31.76 15.86
N TRP A 95 12.32 30.75 15.27
CA TRP A 95 12.93 30.83 13.96
C TRP A 95 12.33 29.78 13.04
N THR A 96 12.07 30.16 11.78
CA THR A 96 11.50 29.25 10.78
C THR A 96 12.38 29.18 9.55
N ALA A 97 12.44 28.00 8.93
CA ALA A 97 12.99 27.82 7.58
C ALA A 97 12.24 26.69 6.86
N VAL A 98 12.23 26.73 5.53
CA VAL A 98 11.69 25.67 4.70
C VAL A 98 12.78 24.65 4.41
N PHE A 99 12.55 23.40 4.76
CA PHE A 99 13.38 22.26 4.36
C PHE A 99 12.94 21.72 3.01
N THR A 100 13.91 21.47 2.13
CA THR A 100 13.70 20.80 0.84
C THR A 100 14.64 19.61 0.75
N PRO A 101 14.12 18.36 0.64
CA PRO A 101 14.93 17.17 0.44
C PRO A 101 15.83 17.29 -0.80
N ASP A 102 16.99 16.65 -0.77
CA ASP A 102 17.93 16.64 -1.90
C ASP A 102 17.49 15.75 -3.08
N GLY A 103 16.37 15.04 -2.94
CA GLY A 103 15.82 14.13 -3.95
C GLY A 103 16.55 12.79 -4.07
N THR A 104 17.44 12.46 -3.13
CA THR A 104 18.21 11.20 -3.16
C THR A 104 17.67 10.10 -2.25
N GLY A 105 16.65 10.40 -1.44
CA GLY A 105 16.14 9.49 -0.40
C GLY A 105 17.08 9.37 0.81
N THR A 106 18.03 10.30 0.97
CA THR A 106 18.87 10.37 2.16
C THR A 106 18.01 10.74 3.37
N ALA A 107 18.09 9.95 4.45
CA ALA A 107 17.39 10.25 5.69
C ALA A 107 17.78 11.65 6.21
N PRO A 108 16.81 12.56 6.40
CA PRO A 108 17.10 13.93 6.76
C PRO A 108 17.48 14.04 8.24
N SER A 109 18.29 15.05 8.56
CA SER A 109 18.61 15.39 9.95
C SER A 109 18.94 16.87 10.07
N ILE A 110 18.39 17.51 11.10
CA ILE A 110 18.65 18.89 11.47
C ILE A 110 19.11 18.90 12.91
N ALA A 111 20.38 19.21 13.14
CA ALA A 111 20.98 19.23 14.46
C ALA A 111 21.55 20.60 14.78
N VAL A 112 21.30 21.08 15.99
CA VAL A 112 21.96 22.24 16.58
C VAL A 112 22.75 21.76 17.79
N ALA A 113 24.03 22.09 17.88
CA ALA A 113 24.90 21.61 18.95
C ALA A 113 24.77 22.46 20.23
N ASP A 114 24.99 21.83 21.39
CA ASP A 114 25.14 22.52 22.67
C ASP A 114 26.18 23.65 22.59
N GLY A 115 25.84 24.81 23.14
CA GLY A 115 26.72 25.98 23.22
C GLY A 115 27.01 26.69 21.91
N SER A 116 26.30 26.38 20.82
CA SER A 116 26.38 27.10 19.54
C SER A 116 25.79 28.51 19.61
N TYR A 117 24.78 28.72 20.46
CA TYR A 117 24.14 30.01 20.70
C TYR A 117 24.11 30.34 22.21
N THR A 118 23.78 31.60 22.54
CA THR A 118 23.60 32.05 23.93
C THR A 118 22.29 32.79 24.11
N ASP A 119 21.88 33.03 25.35
CA ASP A 119 20.92 34.09 25.66
C ASP A 119 21.59 35.48 25.64
N LEU A 120 20.87 36.53 26.04
CA LEU A 120 21.39 37.89 26.15
C LEU A 120 22.32 38.09 27.36
N ALA A 121 22.26 37.23 28.37
CA ALA A 121 23.14 37.25 29.54
C ALA A 121 24.47 36.49 29.31
N GLY A 122 24.57 35.76 28.20
CA GLY A 122 25.73 34.99 27.79
C GLY A 122 25.74 33.53 28.29
N ASN A 123 24.61 33.00 28.79
CA ASN A 123 24.52 31.58 29.13
C ASN A 123 24.47 30.75 27.83
N LEU A 124 25.28 29.68 27.77
CA LEU A 124 25.36 28.78 26.61
C LEU A 124 24.11 27.90 26.51
N GLY A 125 23.44 27.91 25.36
CA GLY A 125 22.22 27.14 25.16
C GLY A 125 22.43 25.63 25.00
N THR A 126 21.36 24.86 25.16
CA THR A 126 21.33 23.42 24.88
C THR A 126 20.71 23.13 23.53
N GLY A 127 21.41 22.37 22.70
CA GLY A 127 20.99 22.00 21.36
C GLY A 127 19.85 20.99 21.32
N ASP A 128 19.47 20.62 20.09
CA ASP A 128 18.42 19.65 19.80
C ASP A 128 18.64 19.02 18.42
N VAL A 129 18.01 17.88 18.16
CA VAL A 129 18.11 17.15 16.89
C VAL A 129 16.72 16.70 16.45
N LEU A 130 16.37 17.01 15.21
CA LEU A 130 15.22 16.42 14.50
C LEU A 130 15.74 15.43 13.46
N ASP A 131 15.45 14.13 13.63
CA ASP A 131 15.90 13.07 12.73
C ASP A 131 14.91 11.88 12.63
N GLY A 132 15.35 10.78 12.03
CA GLY A 132 14.53 9.58 11.84
C GLY A 132 14.02 8.94 13.14
N THR A 133 14.59 9.25 14.31
CA THR A 133 14.06 8.80 15.61
C THR A 133 12.78 9.53 16.01
N ASP A 134 12.58 10.76 15.51
CA ASP A 134 11.35 11.54 15.61
C ASP A 134 10.34 11.20 14.50
N GLY A 135 10.74 10.32 13.58
CA GLY A 135 9.98 10.00 12.38
C GLY A 135 10.24 10.94 11.20
N PHE A 136 11.25 11.82 11.27
CA PHE A 136 11.61 12.69 10.16
C PHE A 136 12.33 11.89 9.06
N VAL A 137 11.59 11.56 8.00
CA VAL A 137 12.01 10.68 6.91
C VAL A 137 11.67 11.27 5.55
N VAL A 138 12.34 10.77 4.52
CA VAL A 138 12.05 11.07 3.11
C VAL A 138 11.86 9.75 2.41
N ASP A 139 10.72 9.59 1.74
CA ASP A 139 10.47 8.48 0.83
C ASP A 139 10.25 9.01 -0.58
N ILE A 140 11.01 8.49 -1.53
CA ILE A 140 10.95 8.91 -2.94
C ILE A 140 10.50 7.79 -3.87
N ILE A 141 10.15 6.63 -3.33
CA ILE A 141 9.77 5.45 -4.11
C ILE A 141 8.24 5.40 -4.13
N PRO A 142 7.59 5.60 -5.29
CA PRO A 142 6.14 5.48 -5.35
C PRO A 142 5.69 4.02 -5.22
N PRO A 143 4.52 3.76 -4.62
CA PRO A 143 3.99 2.41 -4.48
C PRO A 143 3.52 1.85 -5.83
N THR A 144 3.91 0.61 -6.15
CA THR A 144 3.43 -0.13 -7.34
C THR A 144 2.32 -1.09 -6.97
N LEU A 145 1.36 -1.36 -7.86
CA LEU A 145 0.31 -2.35 -7.69
C LEU A 145 0.51 -3.56 -8.64
N ALA A 146 0.18 -4.75 -8.15
CA ALA A 146 -0.07 -5.95 -8.95
C ALA A 146 -1.46 -6.51 -8.65
N ILE A 147 -2.25 -6.78 -9.69
CA ILE A 147 -3.58 -7.40 -9.59
C ILE A 147 -3.48 -8.85 -10.05
N THR A 148 -3.90 -9.78 -9.20
CA THR A 148 -3.88 -11.21 -9.49
C THR A 148 -5.19 -11.87 -9.11
N THR A 149 -5.40 -13.08 -9.61
CA THR A 149 -6.57 -13.90 -9.26
C THR A 149 -6.14 -15.35 -9.02
N ASP A 150 -6.90 -16.06 -8.19
CA ASP A 150 -6.75 -17.50 -7.98
C ASP A 150 -7.31 -18.34 -9.13
N ASP A 151 -8.17 -17.77 -9.97
CA ASP A 151 -8.75 -18.42 -11.13
C ASP A 151 -8.85 -17.46 -12.34
N LEU A 152 -8.13 -17.81 -13.41
CA LEU A 152 -8.11 -17.04 -14.65
C LEU A 152 -9.26 -17.40 -15.58
N ALA A 153 -9.92 -18.56 -15.42
CA ALA A 153 -10.91 -19.04 -16.39
C ALA A 153 -12.18 -19.52 -15.68
N LEU A 154 -13.14 -18.60 -15.52
CA LEU A 154 -14.36 -18.86 -14.77
C LEU A 154 -15.46 -19.46 -15.63
N ALA A 155 -16.12 -20.48 -15.12
CA ALA A 155 -17.37 -21.00 -15.65
C ALA A 155 -18.60 -20.27 -15.09
N THR A 156 -19.78 -20.59 -15.62
CA THR A 156 -21.05 -20.04 -15.11
C THR A 156 -21.27 -20.39 -13.64
N GLY A 157 -21.43 -19.37 -12.80
CA GLY A 157 -21.71 -19.51 -11.37
C GLY A 157 -20.48 -19.62 -10.49
N GLU A 158 -19.28 -19.62 -11.07
CA GLU A 158 -18.02 -19.55 -10.34
C GLU A 158 -17.70 -18.11 -9.91
N THR A 159 -16.80 -17.99 -8.95
CA THR A 159 -16.29 -16.72 -8.43
C THR A 159 -14.80 -16.85 -8.24
N ALA A 160 -14.06 -15.76 -8.38
CA ALA A 160 -12.61 -15.75 -8.16
C ALA A 160 -12.24 -14.74 -7.06
N ASN A 161 -11.23 -15.07 -6.26
CA ASN A 161 -10.64 -14.13 -5.33
C ASN A 161 -9.59 -13.29 -6.06
N ILE A 162 -9.78 -11.98 -6.04
CA ILE A 162 -8.86 -11.00 -6.61
C ILE A 162 -7.96 -10.48 -5.49
N SER A 163 -6.66 -10.43 -5.74
CA SER A 163 -5.66 -9.88 -4.84
C SER A 163 -4.99 -8.67 -5.48
N PHE A 164 -5.06 -7.53 -4.80
CA PHE A 164 -4.35 -6.30 -5.09
C PHE A 164 -3.16 -6.24 -4.14
N THR A 165 -1.94 -6.33 -4.67
CA THR A 165 -0.72 -6.33 -3.87
C THR A 165 0.13 -5.12 -4.21
N PHE A 166 0.28 -4.24 -3.22
CA PHE A 166 1.13 -3.07 -3.31
C PHE A 166 2.58 -3.41 -2.90
N SER A 167 3.56 -2.63 -3.37
CA SER A 167 4.96 -2.78 -2.93
C SER A 167 5.20 -2.38 -1.47
N GLU A 168 4.27 -1.60 -0.90
CA GLU A 168 4.29 -1.07 0.46
C GLU A 168 2.88 -0.68 0.91
N ALA A 169 2.74 -0.20 2.14
CA ALA A 169 1.44 0.15 2.70
C ALA A 169 0.91 1.45 2.07
N VAL A 170 -0.32 1.42 1.55
CA VAL A 170 -0.94 2.56 0.87
C VAL A 170 -2.02 3.23 1.73
N THR A 171 -2.32 4.48 1.39
CA THR A 171 -3.43 5.27 1.90
C THR A 171 -4.30 5.74 0.74
N GLY A 172 -5.59 5.98 1.00
CA GLY A 172 -6.55 6.46 0.01
C GLY A 172 -7.15 5.39 -0.92
N PHE A 173 -6.61 4.17 -0.97
CA PHE A 173 -7.14 3.10 -1.81
C PHE A 173 -8.50 2.57 -1.31
N ASP A 174 -9.52 2.64 -2.17
CA ASP A 174 -10.84 2.06 -1.94
C ASP A 174 -11.53 1.57 -3.22
N VAL A 175 -12.81 1.14 -3.11
CA VAL A 175 -13.56 0.56 -4.24
C VAL A 175 -13.80 1.56 -5.38
N SER A 176 -13.75 2.86 -5.12
CA SER A 176 -13.92 3.90 -6.14
C SER A 176 -12.73 4.04 -7.08
N ASP A 177 -11.57 3.51 -6.67
CA ASP A 177 -10.36 3.46 -7.49
C ASP A 177 -10.35 2.28 -8.48
N ILE A 178 -11.30 1.34 -8.33
CA ILE A 178 -11.35 0.09 -9.09
C ILE A 178 -12.44 0.17 -10.17
N ALA A 179 -12.04 0.05 -11.42
CA ALA A 179 -12.94 -0.15 -12.54
C ALA A 179 -13.09 -1.66 -12.85
N VAL A 180 -14.34 -2.13 -12.94
CA VAL A 180 -14.68 -3.54 -13.16
C VAL A 180 -15.57 -3.68 -14.39
N VAL A 181 -15.26 -4.65 -15.25
CA VAL A 181 -16.03 -5.06 -16.43
C VAL A 181 -16.30 -6.56 -16.37
N GLY A 182 -17.46 -6.99 -16.90
CA GLY A 182 -17.84 -8.41 -16.99
C GLY A 182 -18.27 -9.06 -15.68
N GLY A 183 -18.52 -8.26 -14.64
CA GLY A 183 -18.96 -8.76 -13.33
C GLY A 183 -19.02 -7.67 -12.27
N THR A 184 -19.00 -8.11 -11.01
CA THR A 184 -18.99 -7.25 -9.82
C THR A 184 -17.90 -7.68 -8.86
N LEU A 185 -17.35 -6.73 -8.10
CA LEU A 185 -16.39 -7.00 -7.04
C LEU A 185 -17.05 -6.82 -5.67
N GLY A 186 -16.77 -7.73 -4.74
CA GLY A 186 -17.23 -7.66 -3.36
C GLY A 186 -16.53 -6.57 -2.54
N ALA A 187 -16.75 -6.58 -1.22
CA ALA A 187 -16.05 -5.67 -0.32
C ALA A 187 -14.55 -5.96 -0.29
N LEU A 188 -13.75 -4.90 -0.32
CA LEU A 188 -12.31 -4.97 -0.11
C LEU A 188 -12.00 -5.31 1.36
N THR A 189 -11.02 -6.18 1.58
CA THR A 189 -10.50 -6.53 2.90
C THR A 189 -8.99 -6.46 2.93
N THR A 190 -8.42 -5.95 4.02
CA THR A 190 -6.97 -5.90 4.28
C THR A 190 -6.68 -5.95 5.77
N THR A 191 -5.45 -6.28 6.14
CA THR A 191 -4.94 -6.20 7.53
C THR A 191 -3.68 -5.37 7.67
N ASP A 192 -3.04 -5.01 6.56
CA ASP A 192 -1.71 -4.39 6.51
C ASP A 192 -1.63 -3.18 5.57
N ASN A 193 -2.70 -2.87 4.84
CA ASN A 193 -2.75 -1.87 3.77
C ASN A 193 -1.78 -2.14 2.62
N ILE A 194 -1.21 -3.35 2.53
CA ILE A 194 -0.30 -3.80 1.46
C ILE A 194 -1.03 -4.78 0.55
N THR A 195 -1.76 -5.74 1.13
CA THR A 195 -2.54 -6.72 0.38
C THR A 195 -4.02 -6.51 0.64
N TRP A 196 -4.77 -6.30 -0.44
CA TRP A 196 -6.21 -6.17 -0.41
C TRP A 196 -6.84 -7.28 -1.23
N THR A 197 -7.91 -7.87 -0.73
CA THR A 197 -8.65 -8.91 -1.45
C THR A 197 -10.12 -8.58 -1.60
N ALA A 198 -10.71 -9.04 -2.69
CA ALA A 198 -12.15 -9.03 -2.89
C ALA A 198 -12.57 -10.16 -3.84
N VAL A 199 -13.83 -10.60 -3.70
CA VAL A 199 -14.39 -11.67 -4.55
C VAL A 199 -15.01 -11.06 -5.80
N PHE A 200 -14.56 -11.49 -6.97
CA PHE A 200 -15.16 -11.21 -8.26
C PHE A 200 -16.23 -12.24 -8.59
N THR A 201 -17.38 -11.75 -9.08
CA THR A 201 -18.49 -12.58 -9.57
C THR A 201 -18.84 -12.15 -10.99
N PRO A 202 -18.70 -13.04 -12.00
CA PRO A 202 -19.12 -12.76 -13.37
C PRO A 202 -20.59 -12.38 -13.45
N ASP A 203 -20.93 -11.52 -14.42
CA ASP A 203 -22.33 -11.11 -14.68
C ASP A 203 -23.18 -12.19 -15.37
N GLY A 204 -22.54 -13.28 -15.82
CA GLY A 204 -23.17 -14.39 -16.52
C GLY A 204 -23.52 -14.09 -17.99
N THR A 205 -23.06 -12.97 -18.56
CA THR A 205 -23.33 -12.63 -19.96
C THR A 205 -22.19 -13.05 -20.92
N GLY A 206 -21.08 -13.59 -20.41
CA GLY A 206 -19.90 -13.94 -21.20
C GLY A 206 -19.11 -12.71 -21.66
N THR A 207 -19.32 -11.56 -21.02
CA THR A 207 -18.46 -10.39 -21.21
C THR A 207 -17.07 -10.71 -20.70
N ALA A 208 -16.03 -10.46 -21.50
CA ALA A 208 -14.65 -10.65 -21.06
C ALA A 208 -14.40 -9.79 -19.81
N PRO A 209 -13.96 -10.39 -18.69
CA PRO A 209 -13.80 -9.67 -17.45
C PRO A 209 -12.54 -8.80 -17.48
N SER A 210 -12.56 -7.69 -16.75
CA SER A 210 -11.40 -6.83 -16.54
C SER A 210 -11.51 -6.13 -15.20
N ILE A 211 -10.39 -6.03 -14.50
CA ILE A 211 -10.26 -5.25 -13.26
C ILE A 211 -9.06 -4.35 -13.44
N SER A 212 -9.25 -3.05 -13.25
CA SER A 212 -8.17 -2.07 -13.39
C SER A 212 -8.22 -1.04 -12.27
N VAL A 213 -7.03 -0.56 -11.92
CA VAL A 213 -6.83 0.59 -11.03
C VAL A 213 -6.01 1.61 -11.82
N ALA A 214 -6.41 2.87 -11.80
CA ALA A 214 -5.70 3.92 -12.52
C ALA A 214 -4.52 4.49 -11.71
N ASP A 215 -3.51 5.00 -12.40
CA ASP A 215 -2.40 5.73 -11.77
C ASP A 215 -2.90 6.90 -10.91
N ASN A 216 -2.16 7.21 -9.84
CA ASN A 216 -2.35 8.38 -8.97
C ASN A 216 -3.69 8.41 -8.21
N THR A 217 -4.35 7.27 -8.05
CA THR A 217 -5.61 7.13 -7.29
C THR A 217 -5.38 6.88 -5.79
N TYR A 218 -4.20 6.38 -5.43
CA TYR A 218 -3.77 6.14 -4.06
C TYR A 218 -2.33 6.63 -3.86
N THR A 219 -1.90 6.74 -2.60
CA THR A 219 -0.53 7.15 -2.23
C THR A 219 0.07 6.20 -1.19
N ASP A 220 1.37 6.26 -0.97
CA ASP A 220 1.97 5.69 0.24
C ASP A 220 1.72 6.61 1.46
N LEU A 221 2.47 6.40 2.54
CA LEU A 221 2.39 7.24 3.75
C LEU A 221 3.14 8.58 3.63
N ALA A 222 4.17 8.64 2.79
CA ALA A 222 4.91 9.88 2.51
C ALA A 222 4.19 10.78 1.48
N GLY A 223 3.17 10.25 0.80
CA GLY A 223 2.39 10.96 -0.22
C GLY A 223 2.82 10.72 -1.65
N ASN A 224 3.71 9.77 -1.95
CA ASN A 224 4.06 9.45 -3.33
C ASN A 224 2.86 8.79 -4.04
N LEU A 225 2.50 9.29 -5.22
CA LEU A 225 1.38 8.79 -6.02
C LEU A 225 1.70 7.43 -6.65
N GLY A 226 0.83 6.45 -6.43
CA GLY A 226 1.06 5.09 -6.93
C GLY A 226 0.78 4.88 -8.41
N THR A 227 1.31 3.77 -8.94
CA THR A 227 1.08 3.33 -10.33
C THR A 227 0.07 2.19 -10.40
N GLY A 228 -0.97 2.36 -11.21
CA GLY A 228 -2.04 1.39 -11.40
C GLY A 228 -1.61 0.12 -12.14
N ASP A 229 -2.57 -0.78 -12.29
CA ASP A 229 -2.41 -2.07 -12.96
C ASP A 229 -3.74 -2.55 -13.55
N VAL A 230 -3.69 -3.52 -14.45
CA VAL A 230 -4.87 -4.13 -15.08
C VAL A 230 -4.73 -5.65 -15.13
N LEU A 231 -5.79 -6.35 -14.74
CA LEU A 231 -5.98 -7.78 -14.95
C LEU A 231 -7.08 -7.95 -16.00
N ASP A 232 -6.74 -8.47 -17.18
CA ASP A 232 -7.69 -8.69 -18.28
C ASP A 232 -7.39 -9.93 -19.14
N GLY A 233 -8.02 -10.04 -20.30
CA GLY A 233 -7.84 -11.17 -21.21
C GLY A 233 -6.41 -11.34 -21.75
N THR A 234 -5.54 -10.33 -21.66
CA THR A 234 -4.12 -10.46 -22.00
C THR A 234 -3.34 -11.25 -20.95
N ASP A 235 -3.81 -11.26 -19.71
CA ASP A 235 -3.33 -12.11 -18.61
C ASP A 235 -4.01 -13.48 -18.59
N GLY A 236 -4.97 -13.70 -19.50
CA GLY A 236 -5.78 -14.91 -19.57
C GLY A 236 -7.03 -14.88 -18.69
N PHE A 237 -7.40 -13.73 -18.13
CA PHE A 237 -8.62 -13.58 -17.34
C PHE A 237 -9.86 -13.60 -18.25
N VAL A 238 -10.59 -14.73 -18.25
CA VAL A 238 -11.70 -15.03 -19.16
C VAL A 238 -12.87 -15.67 -18.44
N VAL A 239 -14.04 -15.64 -19.09
CA VAL A 239 -15.26 -16.33 -18.64
C VAL A 239 -15.80 -17.19 -19.77
N ASP A 240 -16.13 -18.45 -19.48
CA ASP A 240 -16.86 -19.33 -20.38
C ASP A 240 -18.26 -19.65 -19.84
N ILE A 241 -19.28 -19.35 -20.63
CA ILE A 241 -20.68 -19.60 -20.29
C ILE A 241 -21.37 -20.56 -21.25
N VAL A 242 -20.67 -21.10 -22.24
CA VAL A 242 -21.26 -21.99 -23.23
C VAL A 242 -21.10 -23.42 -22.73
N PRO A 243 -22.19 -24.16 -22.45
CA PRO A 243 -22.06 -25.56 -22.06
C PRO A 243 -21.57 -26.43 -23.23
N PRO A 244 -20.85 -27.53 -22.96
CA PRO A 244 -20.45 -28.47 -23.99
C PRO A 244 -21.67 -29.15 -24.60
N THR A 245 -21.65 -29.29 -25.93
CA THR A 245 -22.64 -30.08 -26.69
C THR A 245 -22.01 -31.39 -27.15
N LEU A 246 -22.81 -32.45 -27.33
CA LEU A 246 -22.33 -33.77 -27.76
C LEU A 246 -23.03 -34.22 -29.05
N ALA A 247 -22.24 -34.75 -30.00
CA ALA A 247 -22.70 -35.49 -31.16
C ALA A 247 -22.17 -36.94 -31.13
N ILE A 248 -23.02 -37.91 -31.49
CA ILE A 248 -22.66 -39.32 -31.57
C ILE A 248 -22.82 -39.78 -33.02
N THR A 249 -21.79 -40.42 -33.55
CA THR A 249 -21.81 -40.98 -34.90
C THR A 249 -21.27 -42.40 -34.90
N THR A 250 -21.60 -43.15 -35.94
CA THR A 250 -21.02 -44.47 -36.20
C THR A 250 -20.57 -44.56 -37.66
N ASP A 251 -19.56 -45.38 -37.91
CA ASP A 251 -19.11 -45.72 -39.27
C ASP A 251 -20.03 -46.75 -39.96
N ASP A 252 -20.82 -47.50 -39.19
CA ASP A 252 -21.76 -48.50 -39.71
C ASP A 252 -23.08 -48.53 -38.91
N LEU A 253 -24.18 -48.26 -39.60
CA LEU A 253 -25.54 -48.27 -39.04
C LEU A 253 -26.22 -49.66 -39.12
N ALA A 254 -25.64 -50.63 -39.85
CA ALA A 254 -26.31 -51.89 -40.17
C ALA A 254 -25.40 -53.09 -39.92
N LEU A 255 -25.20 -53.42 -38.64
CA LEU A 255 -24.33 -54.51 -38.23
C LEU A 255 -24.99 -55.90 -38.34
N ALA A 256 -24.29 -56.83 -38.98
CA ALA A 256 -24.58 -58.25 -38.94
C ALA A 256 -23.93 -58.93 -37.71
N ALA A 257 -24.33 -60.18 -37.44
CA ALA A 257 -23.76 -60.96 -36.35
C ALA A 257 -22.25 -61.20 -36.56
N GLY A 258 -21.44 -60.73 -35.60
CA GLY A 258 -19.98 -60.84 -35.64
C GLY A 258 -19.26 -59.63 -36.25
N GLU A 259 -19.99 -58.62 -36.73
CA GLU A 259 -19.44 -57.33 -37.15
C GLU A 259 -19.30 -56.37 -35.96
N THR A 260 -18.52 -55.31 -36.13
CA THR A 260 -18.31 -54.26 -35.13
C THR A 260 -18.37 -52.90 -35.80
N ALA A 261 -18.86 -51.89 -35.09
CA ALA A 261 -18.82 -50.50 -35.55
C ALA A 261 -17.95 -49.65 -34.63
N ASN A 262 -17.30 -48.64 -35.18
CA ASN A 262 -16.67 -47.59 -34.43
C ASN A 262 -17.70 -46.52 -34.09
N ILE A 263 -17.84 -46.22 -32.79
CA ILE A 263 -18.68 -45.15 -32.28
C ILE A 263 -17.79 -43.97 -31.94
N THR A 264 -18.14 -42.79 -32.45
CA THR A 264 -17.43 -41.54 -32.18
C THR A 264 -18.36 -40.58 -31.44
N PHE A 265 -17.91 -40.13 -30.28
CA PHE A 265 -18.51 -39.08 -29.47
C PHE A 265 -17.69 -37.80 -29.67
N THR A 266 -18.33 -36.72 -30.11
CA THR A 266 -17.65 -35.44 -30.38
C THR A 266 -18.31 -34.34 -29.55
N PHE A 267 -17.55 -33.77 -28.64
CA PHE A 267 -17.96 -32.61 -27.86
C PHE A 267 -17.64 -31.29 -28.60
N SER A 268 -18.32 -30.19 -28.28
CA SER A 268 -17.99 -28.86 -28.84
C SER A 268 -16.73 -28.24 -28.23
N GLU A 269 -16.28 -28.77 -27.10
CA GLU A 269 -15.08 -28.36 -26.35
C GLU A 269 -14.57 -29.55 -25.54
N ALA A 270 -13.40 -29.40 -24.91
CA ALA A 270 -12.80 -30.46 -24.13
C ALA A 270 -13.61 -30.69 -22.84
N VAL A 271 -13.95 -31.94 -22.56
CA VAL A 271 -14.72 -32.31 -21.36
C VAL A 271 -13.90 -33.17 -20.40
N THR A 272 -14.16 -33.04 -19.11
CA THR A 272 -13.58 -33.91 -18.06
C THR A 272 -14.66 -34.78 -17.44
N GLY A 273 -14.29 -35.98 -17.00
CA GLY A 273 -15.19 -36.88 -16.28
C GLY A 273 -16.10 -37.73 -17.15
N PHE A 274 -16.08 -37.57 -18.48
CA PHE A 274 -16.80 -38.46 -19.39
C PHE A 274 -16.20 -39.88 -19.37
N ASP A 275 -17.00 -40.86 -18.97
CA ASP A 275 -16.60 -42.26 -18.94
C ASP A 275 -17.74 -43.22 -19.37
N VAL A 276 -17.47 -44.53 -19.31
CA VAL A 276 -18.42 -45.55 -19.77
C VAL A 276 -19.72 -45.60 -18.94
N ASN A 277 -19.71 -45.10 -17.71
CA ASN A 277 -20.90 -45.05 -16.84
C ASN A 277 -21.87 -43.96 -17.28
N ASP A 278 -21.41 -42.95 -18.02
CA ASP A 278 -22.28 -41.93 -18.62
C ASP A 278 -23.06 -42.47 -19.83
N ILE A 279 -22.69 -43.64 -20.33
CA ILE A 279 -23.26 -44.27 -21.52
C ILE A 279 -24.29 -45.32 -21.12
N THR A 280 -25.54 -45.11 -21.50
CA THR A 280 -26.56 -46.16 -21.52
C THR A 280 -26.48 -46.90 -22.85
N LEU A 281 -26.21 -48.20 -22.77
CA LEU A 281 -26.02 -49.08 -23.91
C LEU A 281 -27.05 -50.21 -23.91
N VAL A 282 -27.66 -50.47 -25.07
CA VAL A 282 -28.55 -51.61 -25.31
C VAL A 282 -28.07 -52.38 -26.53
N GLY A 283 -28.20 -53.71 -26.52
CA GLY A 283 -27.98 -54.57 -27.68
C GLY A 283 -26.52 -54.93 -27.97
N GLY A 284 -25.58 -54.69 -27.05
CA GLY A 284 -24.17 -55.03 -27.23
C GLY A 284 -23.24 -54.55 -26.12
N THR A 285 -21.95 -54.49 -26.42
CA THR A 285 -20.89 -53.98 -25.54
C THR A 285 -20.05 -52.91 -26.25
N LEU A 286 -19.46 -51.99 -25.49
CA LEU A 286 -18.46 -51.04 -25.96
C LEU A 286 -17.07 -51.42 -25.43
N SER A 287 -16.03 -51.18 -26.23
CA SER A 287 -14.66 -51.19 -25.74
C SER A 287 -14.40 -50.04 -24.76
N ALA A 288 -13.20 -49.99 -24.19
CA ALA A 288 -12.74 -48.79 -23.48
C ALA A 288 -12.82 -47.56 -24.40
N LEU A 289 -13.24 -46.44 -23.82
CA LEU A 289 -13.22 -45.14 -24.49
C LEU A 289 -11.76 -44.69 -24.67
N VAL A 290 -11.46 -44.14 -25.85
CA VAL A 290 -10.14 -43.63 -26.20
C VAL A 290 -10.27 -42.19 -26.69
N THR A 291 -9.44 -41.29 -26.16
CA THR A 291 -9.32 -39.90 -26.60
C THR A 291 -7.86 -39.45 -26.54
N THR A 292 -7.55 -38.36 -27.25
CA THR A 292 -6.25 -37.66 -27.18
C THR A 292 -6.38 -36.17 -26.87
N ASP A 293 -7.59 -35.62 -26.97
CA ASP A 293 -7.87 -34.18 -26.89
C ASP A 293 -9.01 -33.85 -25.92
N ASN A 294 -9.65 -34.86 -25.32
CA ASN A 294 -10.84 -34.74 -24.48
C ASN A 294 -12.07 -34.12 -25.21
N ILE A 295 -12.00 -33.93 -26.53
CA ILE A 295 -13.08 -33.44 -27.39
C ILE A 295 -13.69 -34.61 -28.15
N THR A 296 -12.86 -35.48 -28.72
CA THR A 296 -13.29 -36.64 -29.50
C THR A 296 -12.96 -37.92 -28.76
N TRP A 297 -13.97 -38.73 -28.49
CA TRP A 297 -13.85 -40.03 -27.84
C TRP A 297 -14.34 -41.13 -28.78
N THR A 298 -13.63 -42.26 -28.81
CA THR A 298 -13.98 -43.39 -29.67
C THR A 298 -14.08 -44.69 -28.87
N ALA A 299 -14.98 -45.57 -29.28
CA ALA A 299 -15.09 -46.94 -28.79
C ALA A 299 -15.63 -47.88 -29.87
N VAL A 300 -15.23 -49.14 -29.81
CA VAL A 300 -15.72 -50.20 -30.70
C VAL A 300 -16.98 -50.81 -30.09
N PHE A 301 -18.10 -50.73 -30.80
CA PHE A 301 -19.34 -51.41 -30.47
C PHE A 301 -19.37 -52.82 -31.06
N THR A 302 -19.71 -53.80 -30.23
CA THR A 302 -19.93 -55.20 -30.65
C THR A 302 -21.36 -55.64 -30.28
N PRO A 303 -22.22 -56.01 -31.25
CA PRO A 303 -23.59 -56.43 -30.98
C PRO A 303 -23.63 -57.80 -30.27
N ASP A 304 -24.62 -58.00 -29.41
CA ASP A 304 -24.76 -59.22 -28.61
C ASP A 304 -25.31 -60.45 -29.39
N GLY A 305 -25.75 -60.22 -30.63
CA GLY A 305 -26.31 -61.26 -31.51
C GLY A 305 -27.72 -61.73 -31.13
N THR A 306 -28.41 -61.04 -30.22
CA THR A 306 -29.76 -61.43 -29.72
C THR A 306 -30.91 -60.91 -30.58
N GLY A 307 -30.63 -60.01 -31.53
CA GLY A 307 -31.65 -59.35 -32.36
C GLY A 307 -32.35 -58.17 -31.67
N THR A 308 -31.88 -57.75 -30.50
CA THR A 308 -32.27 -56.49 -29.86
C THR A 308 -31.72 -55.32 -30.67
N ALA A 309 -32.55 -54.34 -31.01
CA ALA A 309 -32.09 -53.13 -31.69
C ALA A 309 -31.09 -52.39 -30.79
N PRO A 310 -29.88 -52.07 -31.26
CA PRO A 310 -28.90 -51.38 -30.45
C PRO A 310 -29.32 -49.93 -30.19
N SER A 311 -28.97 -49.40 -29.03
CA SER A 311 -29.12 -47.97 -28.77
C SER A 311 -27.99 -47.47 -27.89
N ILE A 312 -27.48 -46.29 -28.24
CA ILE A 312 -26.44 -45.60 -27.48
C ILE A 312 -26.99 -44.23 -27.11
N SER A 313 -27.10 -43.97 -25.82
CA SER A 313 -27.43 -42.65 -25.32
C SER A 313 -26.50 -42.27 -24.20
N VAL A 314 -26.05 -41.03 -24.22
CA VAL A 314 -25.33 -40.43 -23.10
C VAL A 314 -26.35 -39.63 -22.32
N ALA A 315 -26.45 -39.89 -21.02
CA ALA A 315 -27.26 -39.05 -20.17
C ALA A 315 -26.61 -37.66 -20.15
N ASP A 316 -27.37 -36.66 -20.56
CA ASP A 316 -27.03 -35.27 -20.38
C ASP A 316 -27.86 -34.71 -19.21
N ASN A 317 -27.64 -33.44 -18.92
CA ASN A 317 -28.69 -32.64 -18.27
C ASN A 317 -29.70 -32.04 -19.30
N THR A 318 -29.58 -32.43 -20.59
CA THR A 318 -30.16 -31.97 -21.91
C THR A 318 -31.25 -32.74 -22.72
N SER A 319 -31.53 -34.00 -22.42
CA SER A 319 -31.83 -35.19 -23.29
C SER A 319 -31.44 -35.20 -24.80
N GLN A 320 -30.40 -35.97 -25.20
CA GLN A 320 -30.19 -36.51 -26.56
C GLN A 320 -30.01 -38.05 -26.58
N THR A 321 -30.90 -38.76 -27.29
CA THR A 321 -30.86 -40.21 -27.50
C THR A 321 -30.60 -40.51 -28.98
N LEU A 322 -29.55 -41.27 -29.31
CA LEU A 322 -29.34 -41.79 -30.67
C LEU A 322 -29.90 -43.22 -30.73
N GLN A 323 -30.94 -43.44 -31.54
CA GLN A 323 -31.33 -44.79 -31.95
C GLN A 323 -30.48 -45.20 -33.15
N VAL A 324 -29.77 -46.32 -33.04
CA VAL A 324 -28.99 -46.93 -34.13
C VAL A 324 -29.81 -48.07 -34.73
#